data_AF-A0A4U9D3D4-F1
#
_entry.id   AF-A0A4U9D3D4-F1
#
_cell.length_a   1.000
_cell.length_b   1.000
_cell.length_c   1.000
_cell.angle_alpha   90.00
_cell.angle_beta   90.00
_cell.angle_gamma   90.00
#
_symmetry.space_group_name_H-M   'P 1'
#
loop_
_entity.id
_entity.type
_entity.pdbx_description
1 polymer ?
#
loop_
_entity_poly.entity_id
_entity_poly.type
_entity_poly.pdbx_seq_one_letter_code
_entity_poly.pdbx_strand_id
1 'polypeptide(L)' 'MAELNPDRLSVFNYAHLPTLFAAQRKIKDADLPTAEQKLDILQETIGSLTDAGYQFIGMDHFAPPG' A
#
# COMPACT_ATOMS: atom_id res chain seq x y z
N MET A 1 -15.14 -8.61 -7.11
CA MET A 1 -14.30 -9.12 -6.00
C MET A 1 -12.90 -9.38 -6.52
N ALA A 2 -11.87 -9.05 -5.74
CA ALA A 2 -10.49 -9.39 -6.09
C ALA A 2 -10.31 -10.93 -6.08
N GLU A 3 -9.69 -11.49 -7.11
CA GLU A 3 -9.63 -12.94 -7.34
C GLU A 3 -8.96 -13.73 -6.20
N LEU A 4 -8.01 -13.13 -5.49
CA LEU A 4 -7.28 -13.78 -4.39
C LEU A 4 -8.11 -13.87 -3.09
N ASN A 5 -9.09 -12.98 -2.89
CA ASN A 5 -9.98 -12.89 -1.72
C ASN A 5 -9.34 -13.23 -0.35
N PRO A 6 -8.28 -12.51 0.09
CA PRO A 6 -7.62 -12.79 1.36
C PRO A 6 -8.47 -12.37 2.57
N ASP A 7 -8.28 -13.02 3.72
CA ASP A 7 -8.97 -12.67 4.97
C ASP A 7 -8.50 -11.33 5.57
N ARG A 8 -7.26 -10.92 5.32
CA ARG A 8 -6.68 -9.66 5.81
C ARG A 8 -5.63 -9.15 4.83
N LEU A 9 -5.48 -7.83 4.77
CA LEU A 9 -4.42 -7.16 4.00
C LEU A 9 -3.67 -6.16 4.87
N SER A 10 -2.36 -6.05 4.64
CA SER A 10 -1.53 -4.95 5.11
C SER A 10 -0.89 -4.26 3.90
N VAL A 11 -1.18 -2.98 3.68
CA VAL A 11 -0.72 -2.21 2.52
C VAL A 11 0.24 -1.10 2.95
N PHE A 12 1.54 -1.38 2.87
CA PHE A 12 2.57 -0.47 3.34
C PHE A 12 3.03 0.52 2.26
N ASN A 13 3.31 1.76 2.67
CA ASN A 13 4.07 2.69 1.84
C ASN A 13 5.55 2.29 1.83
N TYR A 14 6.16 2.29 0.63
CA TYR A 14 7.57 1.93 0.48
C TYR A 14 8.49 2.99 1.08
N ALA A 15 9.28 2.58 2.08
CA ALA A 15 10.31 3.40 2.71
C ALA A 15 11.66 3.23 2.00
N HIS A 16 12.09 4.28 1.29
CA HIS A 16 13.37 4.30 0.56
C HIS A 16 14.46 4.96 1.42
N LEU A 17 15.33 4.14 1.99
CA LEU A 17 16.46 4.48 2.87
C LEU A 17 17.74 3.76 2.40
N PRO A 18 18.26 4.04 1.19
CA PRO A 18 19.39 3.31 0.59
C PRO A 18 20.72 3.46 1.31
N THR A 19 20.83 4.43 2.23
CA THR A 19 21.97 4.59 3.15
C THR A 19 21.99 3.48 4.20
N LEU A 20 20.82 3.03 4.68
CA LEU A 20 20.65 1.96 5.64
C LEU A 20 20.50 0.60 4.97
N PHE A 21 19.77 0.52 3.86
CA PHE A 21 19.46 -0.74 3.17
C PHE A 21 20.13 -0.81 1.79
N ALA A 22 21.30 -1.44 1.72
CA ALA A 22 22.13 -1.47 0.51
C ALA A 22 21.42 -2.04 -0.74
N ALA A 23 20.47 -2.98 -0.56
CA ALA A 23 19.69 -3.54 -1.67
C ALA A 23 18.86 -2.47 -2.42
N GLN A 24 18.41 -1.43 -1.73
CA GLN A 24 17.58 -0.37 -2.31
C GLN A 24 18.36 0.53 -3.29
N ARG A 25 19.70 0.54 -3.23
CA ARG A 25 20.55 1.29 -4.19
C ARG A 25 20.41 0.81 -5.64
N LYS A 26 19.83 -0.37 -5.85
CA LYS A 26 19.53 -0.92 -7.18
C LYS A 26 18.27 -0.29 -7.80
N ILE A 27 17.43 0.35 -6.99
CA ILE A 27 16.23 1.05 -7.45
C ILE A 27 16.64 2.47 -7.81
N LYS A 28 16.23 2.95 -8.98
CA LYS A 28 16.49 4.33 -9.39
C LYS A 28 15.47 5.24 -8.74
N ASP A 29 15.93 6.33 -8.13
CA ASP A 29 15.04 7.29 -7.47
C ASP A 29 14.00 7.89 -8.42
N ALA A 30 14.35 8.06 -9.71
CA ALA A 30 13.44 8.56 -10.74
C ALA A 30 12.29 7.60 -11.08
N ASP A 31 12.41 6.32 -10.75
CA ASP A 31 11.35 5.32 -10.97
C ASP A 31 10.39 5.25 -9.76
N LEU A 32 10.69 5.96 -8.67
CA LEU A 32 9.82 5.99 -7.49
C LEU A 32 8.66 6.97 -7.70
N PRO A 33 7.46 6.65 -7.20
CA PRO A 33 6.33 7.58 -7.27
C PRO A 33 6.62 8.84 -6.45
N THR A 34 6.15 9.97 -6.96
CA THR A 34 6.17 11.25 -6.25
C THR A 34 5.31 11.20 -4.99
N ALA A 35 5.46 12.19 -4.11
CA ALA A 35 4.62 12.27 -2.91
C ALA A 35 3.12 12.35 -3.24
N GLU A 36 2.75 13.11 -4.28
CA GLU A 36 1.37 13.22 -4.77
C GLU A 36 0.85 11.88 -5.27
N GLN A 37 1.60 11.19 -6.13
CA GLN A 37 1.22 9.87 -6.63
C GLN A 37 1.06 8.84 -5.50
N LYS A 38 1.88 8.92 -4.44
CA LYS A 38 1.72 8.05 -3.26
C LYS A 38 0.41 8.33 -2.51
N LEU A 39 -0.02 9.58 -2.43
CA LEU A 39 -1.30 9.94 -1.82
C LEU A 39 -2.48 9.47 -2.66
N ASP A 40 -2.39 9.60 -3.99
CA ASP A 40 -3.42 9.11 -4.91
C ASP A 40 -3.57 7.59 -4.80
N ILE A 41 -2.45 6.85 -4.84
CA ILE A 41 -2.43 5.39 -4.65
C ILE A 41 -3.07 5.00 -3.31
N LEU A 42 -2.78 5.73 -2.23
CA LEU A 42 -3.37 5.47 -0.92
C LEU A 42 -4.89 5.68 -0.94
N GLN A 43 -5.37 6.78 -1.51
CA GLN A 43 -6.79 7.08 -1.62
C GLN A 43 -7.52 6.03 -2.46
N GLU A 44 -6.98 5.67 -3.63
CA GLU A 44 -7.54 4.64 -4.50
C GLU A 44 -7.54 3.26 -3.84
N THR A 45 -6.49 2.91 -3.10
CA THR A 45 -6.40 1.65 -2.34
C THR A 45 -7.51 1.57 -1.29
N ILE A 46 -7.69 2.63 -0.49
CA ILE A 46 -8.73 2.68 0.54
C ILE A 46 -10.11 2.51 -0.10
N GLY A 47 -10.39 3.26 -1.17
CA GLY A 47 -11.66 3.16 -1.90
C GLY A 47 -11.90 1.76 -2.44
N SER A 48 -10.93 1.21 -3.18
CA SER A 48 -11.02 -0.11 -3.81
C SER A 48 -11.23 -1.24 -2.80
N LEU A 49 -10.54 -1.20 -1.66
CA LEU A 49 -10.69 -2.22 -0.61
C LEU A 49 -12.00 -2.07 0.14
N THR A 50 -12.44 -0.83 0.39
CA THR A 50 -13.75 -0.56 1.01
C THR A 50 -14.89 -1.05 0.13
N ASP A 51 -14.84 -0.76 -1.18
CA ASP A 51 -15.81 -1.23 -2.17
C ASP A 51 -15.81 -2.76 -2.32
N ALA A 52 -14.67 -3.40 -2.05
CA ALA A 52 -14.54 -4.85 -2.01
C ALA A 52 -15.02 -5.48 -0.68
N GLY A 53 -15.49 -4.68 0.29
CA GLY A 53 -16.05 -5.14 1.55
C GLY A 53 -15.04 -5.23 2.71
N TYR A 54 -13.82 -4.72 2.54
CA TYR A 54 -12.86 -4.63 3.63
C TYR A 54 -13.05 -3.33 4.43
N GLN A 55 -12.92 -3.43 5.75
CA GLN A 55 -12.88 -2.29 6.64
C GLN A 55 -11.44 -1.86 6.89
N PHE A 56 -11.21 -0.55 6.90
CA PHE A 56 -9.95 0.02 7.36
C PHE A 56 -9.86 -0.06 8.89
N ILE A 57 -8.96 -0.90 9.40
CA ILE A 57 -8.81 -1.15 10.85
C ILE A 57 -7.85 -0.12 11.49
N GLY A 58 -6.92 0.42 10.69
CA GLY A 58 -5.96 1.44 11.11
C GLY A 58 -4.58 1.23 10.49
N MET A 59 -3.82 2.33 10.43
CA MET A 59 -2.52 2.42 9.74
C MET A 59 -2.58 1.96 8.28
N ASP A 60 -2.28 0.69 8.04
CA ASP A 60 -2.16 0.04 6.74
C ASP A 60 -2.97 -1.27 6.67
N HIS A 61 -3.78 -1.57 7.70
CA HIS A 61 -4.47 -2.85 7.84
C HIS A 61 -5.95 -2.80 7.44
N PHE A 62 -6.37 -3.84 6.71
CA PHE A 62 -7.73 -4.05 6.22
C PHE A 62 -8.21 -5.47 6.53
N ALA A 63 -9.47 -5.60 6.92
CA ALA A 63 -10.11 -6.90 7.19
C ALA A 63 -11.63 -6.82 6.92
N PRO A 64 -12.30 -7.93 6.55
CA PRO A 64 -13.75 -7.99 6.51
C PRO A 64 -14.39 -7.64 7.87
N PRO A 65 -15.66 -7.24 7.90
CA PRO A 65 -16.42 -7.13 9.12
C PRO A 65 -16.43 -8.47 9.86
N GLY A 66 -16.29 -8.42 11.19
CA GLY A 66 -16.37 -9.61 12.06
C GLY A 66 -17.77 -10.20 12.15
#